data_AF-A0A2E2QQJ1-F1
#
_entry.id   AF-A0A2E2QQJ1-F1
#
_cell.length_a   1.000
_cell.length_b   1.000
_cell.length_c   1.000
_cell.angle_alpha   90.00
_cell.angle_beta   90.00
_cell.angle_gamma   90.00
#
_symmetry.space_group_name_H-M   'P 1'
#
loop_
_entity.id
_entity.type
_entity.pdbx_description
1 polymer ?
#
loop_
_entity_poly.entity_id
_entity_poly.type
_entity_poly.pdbx_seq_one_letter_code
_entity_poly.pdbx_strand_id
1 'polypeptide(L)'
;MKTRTRSILAAGALASALLMSSPVLMADDHGYKHRGDRHDMAQMCENLKDGKGKFNREERQQEMAERREAMAERLKLNDEQREIWNQMHEERREKHEKRMKNWQEELEKRCAESDR
;
A
#
# COMPACT_ATOMS: atom_id res chain seq x y z
N MET A 1 1.25 59.81 -17.07
CA MET A 1 1.22 58.40 -16.60
C MET A 1 0.07 57.68 -17.28
N LYS A 2 0.25 56.40 -17.67
CA LYS A 2 -0.59 55.51 -18.55
C LYS A 2 0.12 55.29 -19.89
N THR A 3 0.51 54.11 -20.35
CA THR A 3 0.15 52.72 -20.00
C THR A 3 1.31 51.77 -20.35
N ARG A 4 2.06 51.29 -19.34
CA ARG A 4 2.95 50.12 -19.43
C ARG A 4 2.18 48.87 -18.98
N THR A 5 1.25 48.34 -19.76
CA THR A 5 0.49 47.14 -19.35
C THR A 5 -0.24 46.48 -20.54
N ARG A 6 0.47 46.13 -21.61
CA ARG A 6 -0.13 45.36 -22.72
C ARG A 6 0.64 44.11 -23.16
N SER A 7 1.69 43.72 -22.43
CA SER A 7 2.55 42.61 -22.86
C SER A 7 2.46 41.34 -21.99
N ILE A 8 1.53 41.26 -21.02
CA ILE A 8 1.48 40.13 -20.04
C ILE A 8 0.24 39.23 -20.21
N LEU A 9 -0.61 39.44 -21.23
CA LEU A 9 -1.89 38.70 -21.37
C LEU A 9 -1.95 37.75 -22.57
N ALA A 10 -0.86 37.06 -22.91
CA ALA A 10 -0.85 36.11 -24.03
C ALA A 10 -0.10 34.79 -23.75
N ALA A 11 -0.14 34.29 -22.51
CA ALA A 11 0.54 33.03 -22.15
C ALA A 11 -0.29 32.10 -21.22
N GLY A 12 -1.63 32.11 -21.33
CA GLY A 12 -2.48 31.44 -20.34
C GLY A 12 -3.71 30.71 -20.88
N ALA A 13 -3.65 30.07 -22.05
CA ALA A 13 -4.87 29.49 -22.67
C ALA A 13 -4.76 28.07 -23.25
N LEU A 14 -3.83 27.21 -22.82
CA LEU A 14 -3.72 25.84 -23.37
C LEU A 14 -3.44 24.76 -22.30
N ALA A 15 -4.31 24.57 -21.30
CA ALA A 15 -4.16 23.45 -20.36
C ALA A 15 -5.47 22.86 -19.80
N SER A 16 -6.63 23.06 -20.46
CA SER A 16 -7.93 22.64 -19.91
C SER A 16 -8.58 21.45 -20.63
N ALA A 17 -7.97 20.91 -21.68
CA ALA A 17 -8.63 19.92 -22.56
C ALA A 17 -8.38 18.43 -22.19
N LEU A 18 -7.51 18.12 -21.23
CA LEU A 18 -7.10 16.72 -20.97
C LEU A 18 -7.88 16.00 -19.85
N LEU A 19 -8.88 16.63 -19.22
CA LEU A 19 -9.60 16.03 -18.08
C LEU A 19 -10.92 15.34 -18.45
N MET A 20 -11.30 15.30 -19.73
CA MET A 20 -12.57 14.69 -20.18
C MET A 20 -12.46 13.25 -20.70
N SER A 21 -11.27 12.64 -20.76
CA SER A 21 -11.16 11.20 -21.07
C SER A 21 -11.16 10.36 -19.78
N SER A 22 -12.37 10.11 -19.27
CA SER A 22 -12.78 8.84 -18.63
C SER A 22 -12.12 8.40 -17.31
N PRO A 23 -12.81 8.59 -16.16
CA PRO A 23 -12.65 7.69 -15.01
C PRO A 23 -13.44 6.37 -15.16
N VAL A 24 -14.20 6.19 -16.25
CA VAL A 24 -15.11 5.03 -16.43
C VAL A 24 -14.37 3.71 -16.74
N LEU A 25 -13.07 3.75 -17.06
CA LEU A 25 -12.24 2.57 -17.34
C LEU A 25 -11.40 2.08 -16.15
N MET A 26 -11.54 2.68 -14.97
CA MET A 26 -10.91 2.19 -13.72
C MET A 26 -11.92 1.49 -12.80
N ALA A 27 -13.11 1.16 -13.31
CA ALA A 27 -13.87 0.05 -12.77
C ALA A 27 -13.35 -1.23 -13.44
N ASP A 28 -12.07 -1.54 -13.23
CA ASP A 28 -11.60 -2.89 -13.47
C ASP A 28 -12.41 -3.76 -12.51
N ASP A 29 -13.16 -4.67 -13.11
CA ASP A 29 -14.10 -5.57 -12.47
C ASP A 29 -13.28 -6.56 -11.66
N HIS A 30 -12.80 -6.12 -10.49
CA HIS A 30 -12.28 -7.00 -9.47
C HIS A 30 -13.46 -7.78 -8.89
N GLY A 31 -13.97 -8.72 -9.67
CA GLY A 31 -14.83 -9.81 -9.25
C GLY A 31 -14.07 -10.71 -8.29
N TYR A 32 -13.81 -10.23 -7.08
CA TYR A 32 -13.28 -11.02 -5.98
C TYR A 32 -14.42 -11.88 -5.42
N LYS A 33 -14.84 -12.89 -6.18
CA LYS A 33 -15.63 -14.00 -5.64
C LYS A 33 -14.70 -15.01 -4.99
N HIS A 34 -14.14 -14.65 -3.84
CA HIS A 34 -13.70 -15.63 -2.86
C HIS A 34 -14.23 -15.20 -1.50
N ARG A 35 -15.52 -15.49 -1.25
CA ARG A 35 -15.93 -15.81 0.13
C ARG A 35 -15.12 -17.06 0.46
N GLY A 36 -14.10 -16.89 1.31
CA GLY A 36 -13.13 -17.94 1.62
C GLY A 36 -13.83 -19.25 1.92
N ASP A 37 -13.36 -20.31 1.28
CA ASP A 37 -13.92 -21.64 1.52
C ASP A 37 -13.64 -22.03 2.98
N ARG A 38 -14.45 -22.91 3.57
CA ARG A 38 -14.25 -23.35 4.96
C ARG A 38 -12.88 -24.03 5.12
N HIS A 39 -12.39 -24.63 4.05
CA HIS A 39 -11.03 -25.19 3.94
C HIS A 39 -9.93 -24.12 4.02
N ASP A 40 -10.12 -22.97 3.38
CA ASP A 40 -9.18 -21.84 3.44
C ASP A 40 -9.08 -21.25 4.86
N MET A 41 -10.21 -21.21 5.58
CA MET A 41 -10.24 -20.75 6.97
C MET A 41 -9.52 -21.72 7.92
N ALA A 42 -9.77 -23.03 7.80
CA ALA A 42 -9.06 -24.03 8.60
C ALA A 42 -7.54 -23.95 8.38
N GLN A 43 -7.11 -23.85 7.12
CA GLN A 43 -5.69 -23.68 6.78
C GLN A 43 -5.11 -22.38 7.33
N MET A 44 -5.87 -21.28 7.32
CA MET A 44 -5.44 -20.02 7.95
C MET A 44 -5.30 -20.13 9.47
N CYS A 45 -6.20 -20.84 10.15
CA CYS A 45 -6.13 -21.06 11.60
C CYS A 45 -4.92 -21.94 12.00
N GLU A 46 -4.60 -22.96 11.20
CA GLU A 46 -3.37 -23.75 11.41
C GLU A 46 -2.12 -22.92 11.17
N ASN A 47 -2.06 -22.15 10.07
CA ASN A 47 -0.94 -21.27 9.78
C ASN A 47 -0.76 -20.18 10.84
N LEU A 48 -1.85 -19.70 11.45
CA LEU A 48 -1.82 -18.76 12.55
C LEU A 48 -1.18 -19.39 13.80
N LYS A 49 -1.61 -20.61 14.17
CA LYS A 49 -1.04 -21.36 15.31
C LYS A 49 0.45 -21.67 15.11
N ASP A 50 0.81 -22.10 13.91
CA ASP A 50 2.17 -22.49 13.57
C ASP A 50 3.09 -21.30 13.22
N GLY A 51 2.53 -20.08 13.12
CA GLY A 51 3.28 -18.89 12.71
C GLY A 51 3.80 -18.94 11.26
N LYS A 52 3.19 -19.74 10.39
CA LYS A 52 3.64 -20.00 9.01
C LYS A 52 3.05 -19.04 7.99
N GLY A 53 3.69 -18.96 6.82
CA GLY A 53 3.20 -18.19 5.66
C GLY A 53 3.01 -16.70 5.98
N LYS A 54 1.75 -16.22 5.92
CA LYS A 54 1.40 -14.82 6.24
C LYS A 54 1.59 -14.43 7.70
N PHE A 55 2.06 -15.34 8.56
CA PHE A 55 2.39 -15.07 9.96
C PHE A 55 3.89 -15.15 10.25
N ASN A 56 4.73 -15.64 9.33
CA ASN A 56 6.18 -15.62 9.51
C ASN A 56 6.67 -14.17 9.45
N ARG A 57 7.08 -13.60 10.59
CA ARG A 57 7.43 -12.17 10.69
C ARG A 57 8.88 -11.92 10.29
N GLU A 58 9.81 -12.77 10.70
CA GLU A 58 11.24 -12.52 10.54
C GLU A 58 11.67 -12.60 9.07
N GLU A 59 11.29 -13.68 8.37
CA GLU A 59 11.64 -13.89 6.96
C GLU A 59 11.10 -12.75 6.07
N ARG A 60 9.85 -12.34 6.29
CA ARG A 60 9.25 -11.23 5.53
C ARG A 60 9.83 -9.88 5.90
N GLN A 61 10.27 -9.66 7.14
CA GLN A 61 10.93 -8.42 7.51
C GLN A 61 12.28 -8.29 6.80
N GLN A 62 13.03 -9.39 6.71
CA GLN A 62 14.30 -9.44 5.96
C GLN A 62 14.08 -9.18 4.47
N GLU A 63 13.17 -9.91 3.83
CA GLU A 63 12.84 -9.72 2.40
C GLU A 63 12.40 -8.26 2.11
N MET A 64 11.58 -7.69 3.00
CA MET A 64 11.13 -6.31 2.85
C MET A 64 12.24 -5.29 3.10
N ALA A 65 13.22 -5.58 3.96
CA ALA A 65 14.38 -4.73 4.18
C ALA A 65 15.31 -4.74 2.95
N GLU A 66 15.61 -5.92 2.41
CA GLU A 66 16.41 -6.07 1.19
C GLU A 66 15.77 -5.35 0.01
N ARG A 67 14.45 -5.51 -0.16
CA ARG A 67 13.70 -4.82 -1.22
C ARG A 67 13.72 -3.30 -1.06
N ARG A 68 13.68 -2.79 0.18
CA ARG A 68 13.76 -1.34 0.45
C ARG A 68 15.13 -0.79 0.06
N GLU A 69 16.20 -1.50 0.41
CA GLU A 69 17.56 -1.09 0.09
C GLU A 69 17.82 -1.13 -1.42
N ALA A 70 17.44 -2.23 -2.09
CA ALA A 70 17.54 -2.35 -3.54
C ALA A 70 16.78 -1.24 -4.29
N MET A 71 15.64 -0.80 -3.76
CA MET A 71 14.89 0.32 -4.32
C MET A 71 15.58 1.67 -4.07
N ALA A 72 16.15 1.90 -2.89
CA ALA A 72 16.91 3.11 -2.59
C ALA A 72 18.14 3.23 -3.50
N GLU A 73 18.85 2.12 -3.75
CA GLU A 73 19.96 2.04 -4.70
C GLU A 73 19.52 2.29 -6.14
N ARG A 74 18.43 1.65 -6.58
CA ARG A 74 17.88 1.84 -7.94
C ARG A 74 17.48 3.28 -8.20
N LEU A 75 16.91 3.94 -7.19
CA LEU A 75 16.51 5.34 -7.24
C LEU A 75 17.70 6.30 -7.05
N LYS A 76 18.88 5.78 -6.69
CA LYS A 76 20.11 6.54 -6.40
C LYS A 76 19.84 7.67 -5.40
N LEU A 77 19.11 7.35 -4.34
CA LEU A 77 18.75 8.33 -3.31
C LEU A 77 20.02 8.78 -2.57
N ASN A 78 20.13 10.09 -2.37
CA ASN A 78 21.15 10.68 -1.50
C ASN A 78 20.79 10.49 -0.01
N ASP A 79 21.67 10.91 0.89
CA ASP A 79 21.52 10.65 2.32
C ASP A 79 20.25 11.31 2.92
N GLU A 80 19.95 12.55 2.54
CA GLU A 80 18.74 13.25 3.02
C GLU A 80 17.45 12.60 2.49
N GLN A 81 17.44 12.18 1.22
CA GLN A 81 16.31 11.46 0.62
C GLN A 81 16.15 10.07 1.23
N ARG A 82 17.25 9.40 1.60
CA ARG A 82 17.24 8.11 2.30
C ARG A 82 16.67 8.25 3.70
N GLU A 83 16.95 9.33 4.41
CA GLU A 83 16.35 9.60 5.71
C GLU A 83 14.82 9.74 5.60
N ILE A 84 14.34 10.57 4.66
CA ILE A 84 12.90 10.74 4.40
C ILE A 84 12.26 9.40 3.96
N TRP A 85 12.94 8.66 3.09
CA TRP A 85 12.50 7.34 2.64
C TRP A 85 12.34 6.35 3.80
N ASN A 86 13.31 6.32 4.72
CA ASN A 86 13.26 5.48 5.91
C ASN A 86 12.09 5.86 6.83
N GLN A 87 11.88 7.17 7.07
CA GLN A 87 10.74 7.67 7.85
C GLN A 87 9.40 7.25 7.23
N MET A 88 9.22 7.42 5.92
CA MET A 88 8.01 6.97 5.21
C MET A 88 7.76 5.46 5.35
N HIS A 89 8.83 4.68 5.31
CA HIS A 89 8.76 3.22 5.45
C HIS A 89 8.48 2.78 6.87
N GLU A 90 8.97 3.49 7.88
CA GLU A 90 8.70 3.27 9.28
C GLU A 90 7.23 3.58 9.62
N GLU A 91 6.72 4.73 9.18
CA GLU A 91 5.29 5.06 9.33
C GLU A 91 4.38 4.00 8.69
N ARG A 92 4.76 3.53 7.50
CA ARG A 92 4.01 2.47 6.81
C ARG A 92 4.09 1.15 7.58
N ARG A 93 5.25 0.83 8.17
CA ARG A 93 5.43 -0.37 9.02
C ARG A 93 4.48 -0.31 10.21
N GLU A 94 4.46 0.79 10.96
CA GLU A 94 3.57 0.93 12.12
C GLU A 94 2.09 0.82 11.76
N LYS A 95 1.66 1.48 10.67
CA LYS A 95 0.28 1.38 10.17
C LYS A 95 -0.06 -0.06 9.78
N HIS A 96 0.87 -0.77 9.14
CA HIS A 96 0.69 -2.16 8.77
C HIS A 96 0.61 -3.08 10.00
N GLU A 97 1.49 -2.91 10.98
CA GLU A 97 1.49 -3.69 12.22
C GLU A 97 0.18 -3.55 12.99
N LYS A 98 -0.35 -2.32 13.10
CA LYS A 98 -1.67 -2.07 13.72
C LYS A 98 -2.79 -2.82 12.99
N ARG A 99 -2.81 -2.76 11.65
CA ARG A 99 -3.80 -3.49 10.84
C ARG A 99 -3.66 -5.00 10.99
N MET A 100 -2.42 -5.51 10.98
CA MET A 100 -2.15 -6.93 11.13
C MET A 100 -2.56 -7.44 12.50
N LYS A 101 -2.35 -6.65 13.57
CA LYS A 101 -2.81 -7.01 14.91
C LYS A 101 -4.33 -7.13 14.98
N ASN A 102 -5.06 -6.11 14.49
CA ASN A 102 -6.52 -6.15 14.48
C ASN A 102 -7.05 -7.33 13.63
N TRP A 103 -6.44 -7.56 12.48
CA TRP A 103 -6.79 -8.69 11.62
C TRP A 103 -6.51 -10.04 12.28
N GLN A 104 -5.38 -10.17 12.98
CA GLN A 104 -5.03 -11.37 13.73
C GLN A 104 -6.04 -11.65 14.86
N GLU A 105 -6.45 -10.63 15.61
CA GLU A 105 -7.49 -10.74 16.65
C GLU A 105 -8.86 -11.15 16.07
N GLU A 106 -9.26 -10.62 14.92
CA GLU A 106 -10.48 -11.05 14.23
C GLU A 106 -10.38 -12.50 13.74
N LEU A 107 -9.22 -12.90 13.22
CA LEU A 107 -8.99 -14.26 12.77
C LEU A 107 -9.05 -15.24 13.93
N GLU A 108 -8.44 -14.92 15.08
CA GLU A 108 -8.50 -15.74 16.30
C GLU A 108 -9.95 -15.98 16.74
N LYS A 109 -10.80 -14.95 16.73
CA LYS A 109 -12.23 -15.09 17.03
C LYS A 109 -12.94 -16.02 16.06
N ARG A 110 -12.69 -15.86 14.75
CA ARG A 110 -13.28 -16.72 13.71
C ARG A 110 -12.83 -18.17 13.83
N CYS A 111 -11.56 -18.41 14.17
CA CYS A 111 -11.04 -19.75 14.42
C CYS A 111 -11.70 -20.39 15.65
N ALA A 112 -11.92 -19.63 16.73
CA ALA A 112 -12.62 -20.13 17.92
C ALA A 112 -14.10 -20.43 17.65
N GLU A 113 -14.76 -19.68 16.78
CA GLU A 113 -16.13 -19.94 16.34
C GLU A 113 -16.22 -21.15 15.39
N SER A 114 -15.21 -21.38 14.55
CA SER A 114 -15.20 -22.53 13.63
C SER A 114 -14.88 -23.87 14.30
N ASP A 115 -14.18 -23.85 15.43
CA ASP A 115 -13.84 -25.02 16.25
C ASP A 115 -15.00 -25.47 17.16
N ARG A 116 -16.12 -24.73 17.18
CA ARG A 116 -17.34 -24.99 17.98
C ARG A 116 -18.43 -25.70 17.17
#